data_AF-A0A0K1EDW7-F1
#
_entry.id   AF-A0A0K1EDW7-F1
#
_cell.length_a   1.000
_cell.length_b   1.000
_cell.length_c   1.000
_cell.angle_alpha   90.00
_cell.angle_beta   90.00
_cell.angle_gamma   90.00
#
_symmetry.space_group_name_H-M   'P 1'
#
loop_
_entity.id
_entity.type
_entity.pdbx_description
1 polymer ?
#
loop_
_entity_poly.entity_id
_entity_poly.type
_entity_poly.pdbx_seq_one_letter_code
_entity_poly.pdbx_strand_id
1 'polypeptide(L)'
;MPTPATANPMNPMPSSSHPLASPSQTASNVSFHTHRSLSIAALAVALPLALASAGCSGIDAGVDYPDNLPVGEVDQHLLTPEGEASPSVGLNRFKIKPEVCQGIETHAMTQPLAPDDLARFLESIGASVQPKKARGNLYWFDFPASEKSKDSGRRFVRLRLAVLDNSEAASRDLHDALLLHGPGWWGIRRSNLAVLAPKTDLDEALAFAIKYKLVCWGVFTYAGNDDTYVVPGPYLQF
;
A
#
# COMPACT_ATOMS: atom_id res chain seq x y z
N MET A 1 -44.31 37.12 11.46
CA MET A 1 -44.82 35.75 11.65
C MET A 1 -44.87 35.07 10.28
N PRO A 2 -43.94 34.17 9.95
CA PRO A 2 -44.02 33.37 8.73
C PRO A 2 -44.58 31.97 9.02
N THR A 3 -45.48 31.54 8.14
CA THR A 3 -46.16 30.24 8.05
C THR A 3 -45.18 29.10 7.72
N PRO A 4 -45.38 27.86 8.24
CA PRO A 4 -44.51 26.73 7.93
C PRO A 4 -44.90 26.05 6.61
N ALA A 5 -43.88 25.66 5.84
CA ALA A 5 -44.02 24.87 4.63
C ALA A 5 -44.02 23.35 4.93
N THR A 6 -44.90 22.67 4.22
CA THR A 6 -45.33 21.27 4.35
C THR A 6 -44.24 20.26 3.95
N ALA A 7 -44.01 19.25 4.78
CA ALA A 7 -43.19 18.08 4.47
C ALA A 7 -43.99 17.03 3.68
N ASN A 8 -43.40 16.50 2.61
CA ASN A 8 -43.94 15.36 1.86
C ASN A 8 -43.33 14.03 2.34
N PRO A 9 -44.12 12.96 2.50
CA PRO A 9 -43.64 11.66 2.96
C PRO A 9 -42.98 10.83 1.85
N MET A 10 -41.90 10.17 2.23
CA MET A 10 -41.13 9.19 1.46
C MET A 10 -41.87 7.85 1.46
N ASN A 11 -42.12 7.27 0.28
CA ASN A 11 -42.64 5.91 0.13
C ASN A 11 -41.57 4.96 -0.45
N PRO A 12 -41.66 3.65 -0.17
CA PRO A 12 -40.51 2.75 -0.08
C PRO A 12 -40.11 2.08 -1.41
N MET A 13 -38.85 1.64 -1.48
CA MET A 13 -38.33 0.79 -2.56
C MET A 13 -38.96 -0.63 -2.52
N PRO A 14 -39.23 -1.25 -3.69
CA PRO A 14 -39.65 -2.64 -3.76
C PRO A 14 -38.45 -3.60 -3.76
N SER A 15 -38.56 -4.61 -2.90
CA SER A 15 -37.75 -5.83 -2.90
C SER A 15 -38.22 -6.76 -4.01
N SER A 16 -37.30 -7.35 -4.78
CA SER A 16 -37.60 -8.44 -5.70
C SER A 16 -36.55 -9.54 -5.64
N SER A 17 -37.08 -10.76 -5.66
CA SER A 17 -36.49 -12.02 -5.24
C SER A 17 -36.38 -13.01 -6.40
N HIS A 18 -35.24 -13.74 -6.48
CA HIS A 18 -35.01 -15.08 -7.08
C HIS A 18 -35.21 -15.26 -8.61
N PRO A 19 -34.69 -16.34 -9.27
CA PRO A 19 -34.19 -17.62 -8.74
C PRO A 19 -32.89 -18.23 -9.33
N LEU A 20 -32.43 -19.27 -8.63
CA LEU A 20 -31.46 -20.31 -9.02
C LEU A 20 -31.94 -21.12 -10.25
N ALA A 21 -31.01 -21.50 -11.13
CA ALA A 21 -31.22 -22.58 -12.10
C ALA A 21 -29.96 -23.45 -12.25
N SER A 22 -30.12 -24.76 -11.99
CA SER A 22 -29.15 -25.83 -12.25
C SER A 22 -29.18 -26.28 -13.72
N PRO A 23 -28.11 -26.96 -14.21
CA PRO A 23 -28.25 -27.91 -15.31
C PRO A 23 -27.97 -29.36 -14.88
N SER A 24 -29.03 -30.16 -15.02
CA SER A 24 -29.14 -31.55 -15.48
C SER A 24 -27.87 -32.38 -15.76
N GLN A 25 -27.80 -33.55 -15.10
CA GLN A 25 -27.09 -34.74 -15.55
C GLN A 25 -27.93 -35.50 -16.59
N THR A 26 -27.30 -35.99 -17.65
CA THR A 26 -27.82 -37.08 -18.49
C THR A 26 -26.68 -38.04 -18.83
N ALA A 27 -26.86 -39.28 -18.37
CA ALA A 27 -26.06 -40.43 -18.73
C ALA A 27 -26.57 -41.05 -20.03
N SER A 28 -25.65 -41.61 -20.83
CA SER A 28 -25.93 -42.70 -21.76
C SER A 28 -24.70 -43.60 -21.85
N ASN A 29 -24.86 -44.83 -21.36
CA ASN A 29 -24.00 -45.99 -21.64
C ASN A 29 -24.26 -46.51 -23.06
N VAL A 30 -23.31 -47.24 -23.66
CA VAL A 30 -23.46 -48.64 -24.13
C VAL A 30 -22.12 -49.16 -24.67
N SER A 31 -21.82 -50.40 -24.27
CA SER A 31 -20.62 -51.24 -24.48
C SER A 31 -20.54 -51.97 -25.83
N PHE A 32 -19.40 -52.69 -25.99
CA PHE A 32 -19.11 -53.97 -26.69
C PHE A 32 -17.90 -53.81 -27.64
N HIS A 33 -16.90 -54.68 -27.74
CA HIS A 33 -16.64 -56.03 -27.23
C HIS A 33 -15.10 -56.30 -27.23
N THR A 34 -14.65 -57.02 -26.20
CA THR A 34 -13.63 -58.10 -26.14
C THR A 34 -12.46 -58.16 -27.14
N HIS A 35 -11.22 -58.22 -26.62
CA HIS A 35 -10.27 -59.30 -26.94
C HIS A 35 -9.21 -59.48 -25.82
N ARG A 36 -9.05 -60.75 -25.39
CA ARG A 36 -8.00 -61.26 -24.48
C ARG A 36 -6.62 -61.14 -25.14
N SER A 37 -5.57 -60.87 -24.35
CA SER A 37 -4.53 -61.87 -24.01
C SER A 37 -3.33 -61.30 -23.23
N LEU A 38 -3.00 -62.06 -22.17
CA LEU A 38 -1.70 -62.36 -21.55
C LEU A 38 -0.66 -61.27 -21.18
N SER A 39 -0.38 -61.29 -19.87
CA SER A 39 0.72 -60.72 -19.10
C SER A 39 2.10 -60.78 -19.74
N ILE A 40 2.81 -59.65 -19.73
CA ILE A 40 4.28 -59.58 -19.60
C ILE A 40 4.63 -58.45 -18.61
N ALA A 41 5.65 -58.76 -17.83
CA ALA A 41 6.23 -58.12 -16.67
C ALA A 41 6.37 -56.59 -16.62
N ALA A 42 6.38 -56.12 -15.37
CA ALA A 42 6.69 -54.80 -14.87
C ALA A 42 8.00 -54.18 -15.41
N LEU A 43 7.92 -52.88 -15.73
CA LEU A 43 8.93 -51.90 -15.31
C LEU A 43 8.25 -50.53 -15.26
N ALA A 44 7.86 -50.12 -14.05
CA ALA A 44 7.38 -48.79 -13.77
C ALA A 44 8.56 -47.81 -13.85
N VAL A 45 8.64 -47.03 -14.93
CA VAL A 45 9.46 -45.82 -14.96
C VAL A 45 8.58 -44.69 -14.46
N ALA A 46 8.61 -44.48 -13.14
CA ALA A 46 8.07 -43.27 -12.54
C ALA A 46 8.93 -42.09 -13.01
N LEU A 47 8.43 -41.32 -13.98
CA LEU A 47 8.98 -39.99 -14.24
C LEU A 47 8.63 -39.12 -13.01
N PRO A 48 9.62 -38.55 -12.30
CA PRO A 48 9.33 -37.45 -11.41
C PRO A 48 8.94 -36.26 -12.29
N LEU A 49 7.66 -35.89 -12.30
CA LEU A 49 7.29 -34.52 -12.62
C LEU A 49 7.94 -33.65 -11.53
N ALA A 50 9.14 -33.19 -11.80
CA ALA A 50 9.74 -32.10 -11.06
C ALA A 50 8.77 -30.92 -11.21
N LEU A 51 8.05 -30.64 -10.13
CA LEU A 51 7.39 -29.36 -9.97
C LEU A 51 8.47 -28.29 -10.10
N ALA A 52 8.55 -27.67 -11.27
CA ALA A 52 9.09 -26.33 -11.36
C ALA A 52 8.10 -25.45 -10.59
N SER A 53 8.26 -25.40 -9.28
CA SER A 53 7.89 -24.24 -8.51
C SER A 53 8.65 -23.09 -9.14
N ALA A 54 8.03 -22.40 -10.09
CA ALA A 54 8.25 -20.98 -10.27
C ALA A 54 7.86 -20.39 -8.91
N GLY A 55 8.83 -20.40 -7.98
CA GLY A 55 8.75 -19.57 -6.80
C GLY A 55 8.41 -18.20 -7.34
N CYS A 56 7.33 -17.62 -6.83
CA CYS A 56 7.13 -16.19 -6.95
C CYS A 56 8.42 -15.57 -6.41
N SER A 57 9.36 -15.25 -7.31
CA SER A 57 10.58 -14.54 -6.97
C SER A 57 10.07 -13.23 -6.39
N GLY A 58 10.08 -13.16 -5.06
CA GLY A 58 9.79 -11.94 -4.34
C GLY A 58 10.70 -10.91 -4.96
N ILE A 59 10.10 -9.95 -5.67
CA ILE A 59 10.82 -8.78 -6.18
C ILE A 59 11.61 -8.28 -4.98
N ASP A 60 12.94 -8.14 -5.12
CA ASP A 60 13.80 -7.45 -4.16
C ASP A 60 13.16 -6.09 -3.89
N ALA A 61 12.32 -6.05 -2.87
CA ALA A 61 11.98 -4.85 -2.18
C ALA A 61 13.32 -4.54 -1.53
N GLY A 62 14.11 -3.60 -2.05
CA GLY A 62 15.29 -3.17 -1.32
C GLY A 62 14.82 -2.82 0.10
N VAL A 63 15.16 -3.67 1.08
CA VAL A 63 14.68 -3.58 2.49
C VAL A 63 15.69 -2.82 3.34
N ASP A 64 16.61 -2.12 2.70
CA ASP A 64 17.72 -1.49 3.40
C ASP A 64 17.41 -0.04 3.64
N TYR A 65 16.71 0.21 4.75
CA TYR A 65 16.50 1.55 5.27
C TYR A 65 17.84 2.26 5.54
N PRO A 66 17.94 3.59 5.31
CA PRO A 66 19.20 4.29 5.51
C PRO A 66 19.70 4.19 6.95
N ASP A 67 21.00 3.96 7.15
CA ASP A 67 21.59 3.79 8.49
C ASP A 67 21.55 5.09 9.33
N ASN A 68 21.29 6.23 8.69
CA ASN A 68 21.23 7.56 9.31
C ASN A 68 19.79 8.07 9.47
N LEU A 69 18.85 7.18 9.78
CA LEU A 69 17.51 7.55 10.21
C LEU A 69 17.50 7.92 11.70
N PRO A 70 16.69 8.90 12.13
CA PRO A 70 16.54 9.27 13.54
C PRO A 70 15.68 8.26 14.33
N VAL A 71 16.03 6.97 14.26
CA VAL A 71 15.36 5.88 14.99
C VAL A 71 15.59 6.07 16.48
N GLY A 72 14.55 5.91 17.30
CA GLY A 72 14.57 6.17 18.75
C GLY A 72 14.51 7.65 19.14
N GLU A 73 14.57 8.56 18.16
CA GLU A 73 14.46 10.01 18.37
C GLU A 73 13.16 10.59 17.77
N VAL A 74 12.33 9.75 17.16
CA VAL A 74 11.10 10.16 16.47
C VAL A 74 10.16 10.94 17.41
N ASP A 75 10.10 10.58 18.69
CA ASP A 75 9.26 11.24 19.70
C ASP A 75 9.46 12.76 19.80
N GLN A 76 10.66 13.27 19.47
CA GLN A 76 10.93 14.71 19.46
C GLN A 76 10.13 15.46 18.37
N HIS A 77 9.60 14.74 17.39
CA HIS A 77 8.81 15.25 16.26
C HIS A 77 7.31 14.98 16.42
N LEU A 78 6.90 14.41 17.55
CA LEU A 78 5.53 13.96 17.79
C LEU A 78 4.89 14.73 18.96
N LEU A 79 3.56 14.79 18.96
CA LEU A 79 2.72 15.21 20.09
C LEU A 79 1.74 14.08 20.40
N THR A 80 1.19 14.06 21.61
CA THR A 80 0.01 13.22 21.89
C THR A 80 -1.18 13.68 21.03
N PRO A 81 -2.24 12.87 20.86
CA PRO A 81 -3.44 13.29 20.15
C PRO A 81 -4.08 14.55 20.75
N GLU A 82 -3.89 14.77 22.06
CA GLU A 82 -4.35 15.92 22.84
C GLU A 82 -3.43 17.16 22.72
N GLY A 83 -2.25 17.01 22.11
CA GLY A 83 -1.31 18.10 21.87
C GLY A 83 -0.23 18.27 22.95
N GLU A 84 -0.03 17.26 23.80
CA GLU A 84 0.96 17.28 24.88
C GLU A 84 2.32 16.75 24.41
N ALA A 85 3.38 17.13 25.15
CA ALA A 85 4.73 16.59 24.97
C ALA A 85 4.85 15.17 25.54
N SER A 86 5.84 14.40 25.08
CA SER A 86 6.08 12.99 25.45
C SER A 86 5.02 11.99 24.95
N PRO A 87 4.76 11.93 23.63
CA PRO A 87 3.98 10.83 23.07
C PRO A 87 4.71 9.50 23.26
N SER A 88 3.97 8.41 23.16
CA SER A 88 4.56 7.10 22.93
C SER A 88 4.48 6.79 21.44
N VAL A 89 5.55 6.28 20.83
CA VAL A 89 5.50 5.68 19.49
C VAL A 89 4.61 4.44 19.54
N GLY A 90 3.32 4.67 19.32
CA GLY A 90 2.28 3.67 19.40
C GLY A 90 1.16 4.02 18.44
N LEU A 91 0.48 2.98 17.97
CA LEU A 91 -0.60 3.11 17.00
C LEU A 91 -1.75 3.94 17.61
N ASN A 92 -2.21 4.98 16.91
CA ASN A 92 -3.18 5.99 17.37
C ASN A 92 -2.77 6.78 18.63
N ARG A 93 -1.46 6.85 18.97
CA ARG A 93 -0.98 7.55 20.17
C ARG A 93 -0.24 8.86 19.89
N PHE A 94 -0.24 9.34 18.65
CA PHE A 94 0.48 10.56 18.31
C PHE A 94 -0.09 11.34 17.12
N LYS A 95 0.36 12.58 17.01
CA LYS A 95 0.26 13.47 15.84
C LYS A 95 1.64 14.04 15.52
N ILE A 96 1.87 14.42 14.26
CA ILE A 96 3.11 15.08 13.85
C ILE A 96 3.10 16.53 14.37
N LYS A 97 4.22 16.96 14.97
CA LYS A 97 4.42 18.37 15.39
C LYS A 97 4.29 19.31 14.19
N PRO A 98 3.56 20.44 14.30
CA PRO A 98 3.40 21.39 13.19
C PRO A 98 4.73 21.89 12.61
N GLU A 99 5.77 22.04 13.46
CA GLU A 99 7.09 22.54 13.08
C GLU A 99 7.80 21.61 12.08
N VAL A 100 7.50 20.32 12.08
CA VAL A 100 8.07 19.33 11.13
C VAL A 100 7.72 19.70 9.69
N CYS A 101 6.50 20.21 9.49
CA CYS A 101 5.96 20.55 8.19
C CYS A 101 6.08 22.04 7.86
N GLN A 102 6.83 22.81 8.65
CA GLN A 102 7.08 24.23 8.38
C GLN A 102 7.74 24.40 7.00
N GLY A 103 7.18 25.31 6.21
CA GLY A 103 7.64 25.60 4.84
C GLY A 103 7.17 24.63 3.77
N ILE A 104 6.32 23.64 4.09
CA ILE A 104 5.70 22.73 3.12
C ILE A 104 4.26 23.16 2.85
N GLU A 105 3.85 23.08 1.58
CA GLU A 105 2.45 23.24 1.21
C GLU A 105 1.61 22.02 1.63
N THR A 106 0.82 22.22 2.68
CA THR A 106 -0.07 21.18 3.26
C THR A 106 -1.53 21.33 2.83
N HIS A 107 -1.87 22.22 1.90
CA HIS A 107 -3.25 22.36 1.43
C HIS A 107 -3.75 21.11 0.72
N ALA A 108 -5.04 20.84 0.88
CA ALA A 108 -5.71 19.75 0.17
C ALA A 108 -5.54 19.92 -1.35
N MET A 109 -5.02 18.88 -2.01
CA MET A 109 -4.80 18.87 -3.44
C MET A 109 -6.08 18.41 -4.15
N THR A 110 -6.67 19.31 -4.95
CA THR A 110 -7.90 19.03 -5.71
C THR A 110 -7.63 18.54 -7.13
N GLN A 111 -6.39 18.71 -7.62
CA GLN A 111 -5.98 18.29 -8.94
C GLN A 111 -5.27 16.93 -8.92
N PRO A 112 -5.39 16.11 -9.98
CA PRO A 112 -4.56 14.93 -10.15
C PRO A 112 -3.08 15.32 -10.19
N LEU A 113 -2.26 14.50 -9.55
CA LEU A 113 -0.82 14.61 -9.52
C LEU A 113 -0.19 13.55 -10.45
N ALA A 114 1.00 13.87 -10.92
CA ALA A 114 1.90 13.02 -11.68
C ALA A 114 3.06 12.54 -10.79
N PRO A 115 3.81 11.50 -11.20
CA PRO A 115 5.00 11.04 -10.48
C PRO A 115 6.02 12.16 -10.24
N ASP A 116 6.17 13.07 -11.20
CA ASP A 116 7.11 14.18 -11.12
C ASP A 116 6.74 15.19 -10.02
N ASP A 117 5.49 15.23 -9.55
CA ASP A 117 5.10 16.06 -8.39
C ASP A 117 5.76 15.58 -7.10
N LEU A 118 5.84 14.26 -6.89
CA LEU A 118 6.57 13.71 -5.75
C LEU A 118 8.08 13.98 -5.90
N ALA A 119 8.61 13.86 -7.11
CA ALA A 119 10.03 14.13 -7.37
C ALA A 119 10.39 15.60 -7.06
N ARG A 120 9.57 16.55 -7.53
CA ARG A 120 9.73 17.98 -7.24
C ARG A 120 9.61 18.28 -5.75
N PHE A 121 8.66 17.66 -5.06
CA PHE A 121 8.55 17.76 -3.61
C PHE A 121 9.83 17.28 -2.91
N LEU A 122 10.33 16.09 -3.25
CA LEU A 122 11.55 15.52 -2.67
C LEU A 122 12.76 16.40 -2.95
N GLU A 123 12.88 16.94 -4.17
CA GLU A 123 13.95 17.87 -4.53
C GLU A 123 13.91 19.14 -3.70
N SER A 124 12.72 19.69 -3.43
CA SER A 124 12.55 20.91 -2.60
C SER A 124 13.05 20.75 -1.15
N ILE A 125 13.14 19.52 -0.66
CA ILE A 125 13.66 19.19 0.68
C ILE A 125 15.08 18.61 0.63
N GLY A 126 15.77 18.70 -0.52
CA GLY A 126 17.15 18.26 -0.71
C GLY A 126 17.34 16.78 -1.08
N ALA A 127 16.25 16.05 -1.36
CA ALA A 127 16.29 14.65 -1.75
C ALA A 127 16.09 14.49 -3.27
N SER A 128 17.19 14.37 -4.02
CA SER A 128 17.13 14.14 -5.47
C SER A 128 16.84 12.67 -5.81
N VAL A 129 15.56 12.29 -5.79
CA VAL A 129 15.09 10.94 -6.19
C VAL A 129 14.16 11.06 -7.39
N GLN A 130 14.54 10.42 -8.49
CA GLN A 130 13.80 10.47 -9.75
C GLN A 130 12.87 9.26 -9.93
N PRO A 131 11.66 9.45 -10.48
CA PRO A 131 10.74 8.35 -10.76
C PRO A 131 11.28 7.45 -11.87
N LYS A 132 11.22 6.14 -11.65
CA LYS A 132 11.51 5.13 -12.68
C LYS A 132 10.23 4.40 -13.02
N LYS A 133 9.74 4.53 -14.26
CA LYS A 133 8.53 3.82 -14.70
C LYS A 133 8.78 2.31 -14.65
N ALA A 134 8.00 1.60 -13.86
CA ALA A 134 8.13 0.15 -13.70
C ALA A 134 7.24 -0.60 -14.69
N ARG A 135 5.93 -0.31 -14.68
CA ARG A 135 4.94 -0.85 -15.63
C ARG A 135 3.65 -0.05 -15.55
N GLY A 136 2.93 0.10 -16.65
CA GLY A 136 1.61 0.76 -16.65
C GLY A 136 1.61 2.08 -15.90
N ASN A 137 0.87 2.13 -14.80
CA ASN A 137 0.72 3.26 -13.89
C ASN A 137 1.63 3.22 -12.64
N LEU A 138 2.58 2.28 -12.57
CA LEU A 138 3.49 2.05 -11.45
C LEU A 138 4.88 2.63 -11.72
N TYR A 139 5.41 3.34 -10.72
CA TYR A 139 6.73 3.96 -10.71
C TYR A 139 7.51 3.56 -9.45
N TRP A 140 8.83 3.53 -9.55
CA TRP A 140 9.74 3.29 -8.42
C TRP A 140 10.50 4.56 -8.06
N PHE A 141 10.61 4.82 -6.77
CA PHE A 141 11.49 5.81 -6.18
C PHE A 141 12.50 5.07 -5.31
N ASP A 142 13.77 5.05 -5.76
CA ASP A 142 14.85 4.34 -5.07
C ASP A 142 15.64 5.32 -4.21
N PHE A 143 15.51 5.20 -2.89
CA PHE A 143 16.23 6.00 -1.91
C PHE A 143 17.51 5.26 -1.50
N PRO A 144 18.70 5.84 -1.67
CA PRO A 144 19.94 5.15 -1.31
C PRO A 144 20.04 4.95 0.21
N ALA A 145 20.47 3.77 0.65
CA ALA A 145 20.70 3.48 2.07
C ALA A 145 21.94 4.20 2.63
N SER A 146 22.90 4.55 1.77
CA SER A 146 24.10 5.30 2.14
C SER A 146 24.55 6.20 1.01
N GLU A 147 24.93 7.43 1.34
CA GLU A 147 25.54 8.39 0.40
C GLU A 147 26.90 7.89 -0.14
N LYS A 148 27.55 6.95 0.56
CA LYS A 148 28.89 6.44 0.23
C LYS A 148 28.87 5.21 -0.69
N SER A 149 27.71 4.67 -1.05
CA SER A 149 27.62 3.45 -1.85
C SER A 149 27.92 3.73 -3.33
N LYS A 150 29.21 3.64 -3.70
CA LYS A 150 29.68 3.66 -5.11
C LYS A 150 29.67 2.28 -5.77
N ASP A 151 29.39 1.21 -5.04
CA ASP A 151 29.39 -0.15 -5.58
C ASP A 151 28.02 -0.58 -6.09
N SER A 152 28.06 -1.30 -7.21
CA SER A 152 26.95 -1.74 -8.06
C SER A 152 26.01 -2.79 -7.45
N GLY A 153 25.90 -2.85 -6.12
CA GLY A 153 24.93 -3.67 -5.37
C GLY A 153 24.06 -2.82 -4.43
N ARG A 154 23.69 -1.63 -4.89
CA ARG A 154 23.16 -0.51 -4.08
C ARG A 154 22.00 -0.95 -3.18
N ARG A 155 22.25 -0.96 -1.87
CA ARG A 155 21.22 -1.00 -0.82
C ARG A 155 20.33 0.24 -0.99
N PHE A 156 19.04 0.05 -1.24
CA PHE A 156 18.07 1.13 -1.38
C PHE A 156 16.76 0.76 -0.69
N VAL A 157 16.00 1.77 -0.29
CA VAL A 157 14.57 1.63 -0.04
C VAL A 157 13.84 1.96 -1.32
N ARG A 158 13.03 1.03 -1.83
CA ARG A 158 12.19 1.27 -3.00
C ARG A 158 10.76 1.57 -2.59
N LEU A 159 10.34 2.81 -2.78
CA LEU A 159 8.93 3.17 -2.73
C LEU A 159 8.28 2.86 -4.08
N ARG A 160 7.08 2.28 -4.03
CA ARG A 160 6.25 1.96 -5.20
C ARG A 160 5.13 2.97 -5.28
N LEU A 161 5.14 3.82 -6.30
CA LEU A 161 4.12 4.83 -6.54
C LEU A 161 3.16 4.36 -7.64
N ALA A 162 1.89 4.18 -7.31
CA ALA A 162 0.82 3.97 -8.26
C ALA A 162 0.15 5.32 -8.58
N VAL A 163 -0.12 5.56 -9.87
CA VAL A 163 -0.93 6.67 -10.37
C VAL A 163 -2.32 6.16 -10.69
N LEU A 164 -3.34 6.62 -9.97
CA LEU A 164 -4.71 6.15 -10.11
C LEU A 164 -5.59 7.23 -10.75
N ASP A 165 -6.86 6.89 -11.00
CA ASP A 165 -7.82 7.79 -11.64
C ASP A 165 -8.21 8.97 -10.73
N ASN A 166 -8.30 8.73 -9.41
CA ASN A 166 -8.73 9.70 -8.41
C ASN A 166 -8.29 9.31 -6.99
N SER A 167 -8.63 10.16 -6.01
CA SER A 167 -8.29 10.00 -4.59
C SER A 167 -8.87 8.74 -3.94
N GLU A 168 -10.07 8.36 -4.34
CA GLU A 168 -10.79 7.20 -3.83
C GLU A 168 -10.13 5.91 -4.31
N ALA A 169 -9.78 5.84 -5.59
CA ALA A 169 -9.03 4.74 -6.17
C ALA A 169 -7.64 4.61 -5.52
N ALA A 170 -6.93 5.73 -5.30
CA ALA A 170 -5.64 5.73 -4.62
C ALA A 170 -5.73 5.27 -3.15
N SER A 171 -6.77 5.71 -2.43
CA SER A 171 -6.99 5.29 -1.04
C SER A 171 -7.33 3.81 -0.93
N ARG A 172 -8.16 3.31 -1.85
CA ARG A 172 -8.50 1.88 -1.95
C ARG A 172 -7.28 1.05 -2.32
N ASP A 173 -6.52 1.43 -3.34
CA ASP A 173 -5.33 0.70 -3.79
C ASP A 173 -4.29 0.59 -2.66
N LEU A 174 -4.03 1.71 -1.95
CA LEU A 174 -3.12 1.68 -0.80
C LEU A 174 -3.64 0.79 0.33
N HIS A 175 -4.93 0.88 0.66
CA HIS A 175 -5.53 0.05 1.71
C HIS A 175 -5.46 -1.44 1.37
N ASP A 176 -5.86 -1.82 0.16
CA ASP A 176 -5.83 -3.20 -0.32
C ASP A 176 -4.39 -3.74 -0.34
N ALA A 177 -3.41 -2.91 -0.74
CA ALA A 177 -2.00 -3.29 -0.71
C ALA A 177 -1.48 -3.52 0.73
N LEU A 178 -1.86 -2.67 1.68
CA LEU A 178 -1.48 -2.84 3.09
C LEU A 178 -2.09 -4.10 3.70
N LEU A 179 -3.35 -4.41 3.38
CA LEU A 179 -3.99 -5.67 3.82
C LEU A 179 -3.33 -6.90 3.21
N LEU A 180 -3.03 -6.85 1.90
CA LEU A 180 -2.40 -7.95 1.18
C LEU A 180 -1.02 -8.28 1.75
N HIS A 181 -0.25 -7.25 2.11
CA HIS A 181 1.13 -7.39 2.56
C HIS A 181 1.26 -7.60 4.08
N GLY A 182 0.30 -7.09 4.86
CA GLY A 182 0.20 -7.30 6.29
C GLY A 182 1.13 -6.43 7.14
N PRO A 183 1.35 -6.82 8.40
CA PRO A 183 1.94 -5.95 9.42
C PRO A 183 3.38 -5.50 9.09
N GLY A 184 3.66 -4.22 9.35
CA GLY A 184 4.93 -3.53 9.10
C GLY A 184 5.02 -2.84 7.73
N TRP A 185 4.08 -3.11 6.83
CA TRP A 185 3.98 -2.34 5.59
C TRP A 185 3.34 -0.98 5.85
N TRP A 186 3.74 0.02 5.09
CA TRP A 186 3.24 1.37 5.25
C TRP A 186 3.24 2.12 3.93
N GLY A 187 2.62 3.28 3.92
CA GLY A 187 2.56 4.09 2.72
C GLY A 187 2.01 5.48 2.95
N ILE A 188 1.99 6.23 1.85
CA ILE A 188 1.53 7.62 1.80
C ILE A 188 0.55 7.76 0.66
N ARG A 189 -0.56 8.47 0.87
CA ARG A 189 -1.47 8.86 -0.20
C ARG A 189 -1.56 10.37 -0.30
N ARG A 190 -1.57 10.92 -1.51
CA ARG A 190 -1.89 12.34 -1.80
C ARG A 190 -2.58 12.42 -3.16
N SER A 191 -3.74 13.08 -3.24
CA SER A 191 -4.56 13.09 -4.45
C SER A 191 -4.76 11.66 -4.99
N ASN A 192 -4.62 11.46 -6.30
CA ASN A 192 -4.68 10.19 -7.02
C ASN A 192 -3.40 9.33 -6.93
N LEU A 193 -2.43 9.68 -6.09
CA LEU A 193 -1.18 8.93 -5.93
C LEU A 193 -1.19 8.10 -4.65
N ALA A 194 -0.85 6.83 -4.78
CA ALA A 194 -0.65 5.89 -3.68
C ALA A 194 0.81 5.41 -3.67
N VAL A 195 1.49 5.59 -2.55
CA VAL A 195 2.89 5.20 -2.36
C VAL A 195 2.95 4.08 -1.33
N LEU A 196 3.50 2.94 -1.70
CA LEU A 196 3.72 1.80 -0.83
C LEU A 196 5.21 1.62 -0.56
N ALA A 197 5.57 1.53 0.71
CA ALA A 197 6.92 1.33 1.20
C ALA A 197 7.14 -0.13 1.68
N PRO A 198 8.38 -0.64 1.67
CA PRO A 198 8.67 -1.98 2.14
C PRO A 198 8.49 -2.11 3.66
N LYS A 199 8.28 -3.35 4.12
CA LYS A 199 8.09 -3.69 5.53
C LYS A 199 9.22 -3.16 6.42
N THR A 200 8.85 -2.56 7.55
CA THR A 200 9.74 -2.25 8.68
C THR A 200 8.92 -2.03 9.97
N ASP A 201 9.57 -1.81 11.09
CA ASP A 201 8.97 -1.39 12.36
C ASP A 201 8.46 0.06 12.28
N LEU A 202 7.44 0.38 13.09
CA LEU A 202 6.77 1.69 13.06
C LEU A 202 7.75 2.86 13.26
N ASP A 203 8.71 2.71 14.17
CA ASP A 203 9.68 3.77 14.47
C ASP A 203 10.60 4.05 13.27
N GLU A 204 11.09 3.01 12.59
CA GLU A 204 11.91 3.16 11.38
C GLU A 204 11.09 3.71 10.20
N ALA A 205 9.84 3.27 10.03
CA ALA A 205 8.91 3.82 9.05
C ALA A 205 8.67 5.32 9.25
N LEU A 206 8.43 5.74 10.50
CA LEU A 206 8.24 7.15 10.86
C LEU A 206 9.53 7.95 10.70
N ALA A 207 10.67 7.42 11.14
CA ALA A 207 11.96 8.07 10.99
C ALA A 207 12.27 8.36 9.51
N PHE A 208 11.99 7.39 8.62
CA PHE A 208 12.10 7.58 7.18
C PHE A 208 11.12 8.62 6.66
N ALA A 209 9.83 8.50 7.01
CA ALA A 209 8.80 9.39 6.52
C ALA A 209 8.97 10.84 7.02
N ILE A 210 9.53 11.06 8.21
CA ILE A 210 9.84 12.38 8.76
C ILE A 210 11.09 12.97 8.09
N LYS A 211 12.16 12.17 7.94
CA LYS A 211 13.39 12.60 7.26
C LYS A 211 13.11 13.16 5.87
N TYR A 212 12.28 12.46 5.09
CA TYR A 212 11.88 12.87 3.75
C TYR A 212 10.56 13.67 3.74
N LYS A 213 10.09 14.13 4.91
CA LYS A 213 8.87 14.93 5.12
C LYS A 213 7.63 14.39 4.38
N LEU A 214 7.57 13.09 4.13
CA LEU A 214 6.49 12.39 3.45
C LEU A 214 5.18 12.46 4.25
N VAL A 215 5.28 12.50 5.58
CA VAL A 215 4.14 12.73 6.49
C VAL A 215 3.49 14.12 6.34
N CYS A 216 4.23 15.07 5.76
CA CYS A 216 3.72 16.41 5.44
C CYS A 216 3.16 16.46 4.02
N TRP A 217 3.73 15.66 3.11
CA TRP A 217 3.29 15.60 1.73
C TRP A 217 1.93 14.91 1.60
N GLY A 218 1.70 13.82 2.30
CA GLY A 218 0.44 13.10 2.21
C GLY A 218 0.01 12.49 3.53
N VAL A 219 -0.93 11.57 3.43
CA VAL A 219 -1.48 10.87 4.60
C VAL A 219 -0.71 9.59 4.79
N PHE A 220 -0.05 9.49 5.94
CA PHE A 220 0.71 8.33 6.34
C PHE A 220 -0.21 7.24 6.89
N THR A 221 -0.05 6.03 6.39
CA THR A 221 -0.80 4.86 6.83
C THR A 221 0.18 3.72 7.09
N TYR A 222 0.01 3.03 8.21
CA TYR A 222 0.84 1.90 8.63
C TYR A 222 -0.03 0.70 8.97
N ALA A 223 0.34 -0.49 8.48
CA ALA A 223 -0.31 -1.74 8.82
C ALA A 223 0.26 -2.29 10.13
N GLY A 224 -0.56 -2.29 11.20
CA GLY A 224 -0.26 -3.02 12.43
C GLY A 224 -0.64 -4.49 12.32
N ASN A 225 -0.62 -5.20 13.46
CA ASN A 225 -0.90 -6.64 13.49
C ASN A 225 -2.36 -6.98 13.15
N ASP A 226 -3.30 -6.19 13.67
CA ASP A 226 -4.74 -6.45 13.55
C ASP A 226 -5.51 -5.34 12.80
N ASP A 227 -4.89 -4.17 12.60
CA ASP A 227 -5.54 -2.98 12.02
C ASP A 227 -4.57 -2.16 11.14
N THR A 228 -5.12 -1.33 10.25
CA THR A 228 -4.37 -0.25 9.58
C THR A 228 -4.56 1.08 10.29
N TYR A 229 -3.47 1.75 10.61
CA TYR A 229 -3.45 3.00 11.36
C TYR A 229 -3.12 4.16 10.44
N VAL A 230 -4.01 5.15 10.41
CA VAL A 230 -3.85 6.36 9.63
C VAL A 230 -3.37 7.45 10.58
N VAL A 231 -2.19 8.00 10.32
CA VAL A 231 -1.72 9.21 10.99
C VAL A 231 -2.13 10.38 10.10
N PRO A 232 -3.17 11.16 10.46
CA PRO A 232 -3.51 12.35 9.71
C PRO A 232 -2.36 13.34 9.85
N GLY A 233 -1.57 13.46 8.78
CA GLY A 233 -0.64 14.57 8.63
C GLY A 233 -1.39 15.90 8.62
N PRO A 234 -0.70 17.05 8.77
CA PRO A 234 -1.32 18.36 8.69
C PRO A 234 -2.10 18.61 7.38
N TYR A 235 -1.85 17.80 6.35
CA TYR A 235 -2.63 17.73 5.11
C TYR A 235 -4.14 17.43 5.31
N LEU A 236 -4.55 16.81 6.42
CA LEU A 236 -5.94 16.49 6.74
C LEU A 236 -6.54 17.35 7.86
N GLN A 237 -5.81 18.32 8.40
CA GLN A 237 -6.34 19.16 9.48
C GLN A 237 -7.14 20.33 8.88
N PHE A 238 -8.43 20.10 8.65
CA PHE A 238 -9.44 21.14 8.43
C PHE A 238 -10.71 20.78 9.21
#